data_AF-A0A813I413-F1
#
_entry.id   AF-A0A813I413-F1
#
_cell.length_a   1.000
_cell.length_b   1.000
_cell.length_c   1.000
_cell.angle_alpha   90.00
_cell.angle_beta   90.00
_cell.angle_gamma   90.00
#
_symmetry.space_group_name_H-M   'P 1'
#
loop_
_entity.id
_entity.type
_entity.pdbx_description
1 polymer ?
#
loop_
_entity_poly.entity_id
_entity_poly.type
_entity_poly.pdbx_seq_one_letter_code
_entity_poly.pdbx_strand_id
1 'polypeptide(L)'
;MVNRQAIKRPASALSATSEREEDRAKRLRLVYLPYQDTPENVPQSFTGKATINKEGLIAIDRSNRPDLRKDWEKRRKAPAPPPGGWPTPPAHWPEGVRVDLGTVVPWLPKGWGQGIKLSCVTKLQAFVSPQGKVYYHKHVVQQVLGKKLTGDGVQAWQKKFDDFRAKWEENLVSENLAEVTAWVAKQIGAGKTFTGKPGSFGAMDKRLFQELTKSERRYLPKAADLHVAVISARRASDAKSIKTLCNLQAQLTAGGASPVWYVDKPSLAAYKRIGLNARVGGKLVPARNLALEDAKRLKKACVQVSDDIQGWTYLGGKLNSKAYLDSSANALQAGNEAARHADELAISPVAAASFLLAKLRAAGTPKLAGVHPVSNPGMALMREAVSSDTFILGDFFVAEPSNCRFDPRMSLKEDYDFTCSHLDRHGSVLRCNRMLVRAVHETNAGGAVSERDSAGHKERENIKILQEKWPGVFHLNGKRGDTQVVMSWRRRRT
;
A
#
# COMPACT_ATOMS: atom_id res chain seq x y z
N MET A 1 -19.44 55.35 -64.22
CA MET A 1 -18.63 54.15 -63.92
C MET A 1 -17.67 54.54 -62.81
N VAL A 2 -17.59 53.98 -61.61
CA VAL A 2 -17.97 52.68 -61.04
C VAL A 2 -18.64 52.92 -59.67
N ASN A 3 -19.74 52.23 -59.41
CA ASN A 3 -20.59 52.37 -58.22
C ASN A 3 -19.99 51.55 -57.05
N ARG A 4 -19.62 52.17 -55.93
CA ARG A 4 -19.15 51.48 -54.71
C ARG A 4 -20.33 51.14 -53.81
N GLN A 5 -20.78 49.88 -53.84
CA GLN A 5 -21.71 49.34 -52.85
C GLN A 5 -21.00 49.12 -51.51
N ALA A 6 -21.56 49.69 -50.44
CA ALA A 6 -21.13 49.45 -49.07
C ALA A 6 -21.56 48.05 -48.60
N ILE A 7 -20.59 47.19 -48.31
CA ILE A 7 -20.81 45.85 -47.73
C ILE A 7 -21.22 46.03 -46.26
N LYS A 8 -22.50 45.86 -45.96
CA LYS A 8 -22.98 45.72 -44.57
C LYS A 8 -22.59 44.34 -44.05
N ARG A 9 -21.75 44.30 -43.00
CA ARG A 9 -21.40 43.06 -42.28
C ARG A 9 -22.62 42.56 -41.47
N PRO A 10 -22.89 41.25 -41.44
CA PRO A 10 -23.99 40.67 -40.67
C PRO A 10 -23.73 40.75 -39.16
N ALA A 11 -24.77 41.08 -38.39
CA ALA A 11 -24.72 41.26 -36.92
C ALA A 11 -24.24 40.01 -36.15
N SER A 12 -24.37 38.81 -36.72
CA SER A 12 -23.89 37.56 -36.12
C SER A 12 -22.36 37.42 -36.10
N ALA A 13 -21.65 38.16 -36.96
CA ALA A 13 -20.19 38.18 -36.94
C ALA A 13 -19.67 38.96 -35.73
N LEU A 14 -20.39 40.00 -35.28
CA LEU A 14 -20.00 40.84 -34.14
C LEU A 14 -20.12 40.08 -32.80
N SER A 15 -21.17 39.27 -32.59
CA SER A 15 -21.34 38.48 -31.36
C SER A 15 -20.33 37.35 -31.22
N ALA A 16 -19.92 36.70 -32.33
CA ALA A 16 -18.89 35.67 -32.31
C ALA A 16 -17.49 36.24 -32.01
N THR A 17 -17.22 37.49 -32.41
CA THR A 17 -15.99 38.21 -32.01
C THR A 17 -16.01 38.58 -30.53
N SER A 18 -17.12 39.06 -29.98
CA SER A 18 -17.18 39.43 -28.55
C SER A 18 -17.04 38.21 -27.64
N GLU A 19 -17.66 37.08 -28.00
CA GLU A 19 -17.53 35.81 -27.25
C GLU A 19 -16.10 35.25 -27.31
N ARG A 20 -15.42 35.38 -28.46
CA ARG A 20 -13.99 35.03 -28.61
C ARG A 20 -13.06 35.99 -27.86
N GLU A 21 -13.38 37.27 -27.79
CA GLU A 21 -12.60 38.26 -27.04
C GLU A 21 -12.79 38.09 -25.53
N GLU A 22 -13.98 37.76 -25.07
CA GLU A 22 -14.26 37.48 -23.66
C GLU A 22 -13.60 36.17 -23.21
N ASP A 23 -13.62 35.13 -24.04
CA ASP A 23 -12.92 33.86 -23.76
C ASP A 23 -11.39 34.00 -23.89
N ARG A 24 -10.91 34.89 -24.76
CA ARG A 24 -9.49 35.29 -24.84
C ARG A 24 -9.06 36.08 -23.61
N ALA A 25 -9.88 37.01 -23.12
CA ALA A 25 -9.64 37.75 -21.88
C ALA A 25 -9.66 36.83 -20.64
N LYS A 26 -10.52 35.80 -20.61
CA LYS A 26 -10.52 34.77 -19.55
C LYS A 26 -9.28 33.86 -19.59
N ARG A 27 -8.66 33.67 -20.77
CA ARG A 27 -7.44 32.85 -20.96
C ARG A 27 -6.15 33.64 -20.71
N LEU A 28 -6.15 34.93 -20.99
CA LEU A 28 -5.05 35.85 -20.67
C LEU A 28 -5.16 36.26 -19.21
N ARG A 29 -4.42 35.58 -18.31
CA ARG A 29 -4.16 36.18 -17.00
C ARG A 29 -3.21 37.35 -17.22
N LEU A 30 -3.76 38.56 -17.18
CA LEU A 30 -2.98 39.78 -16.97
C LEU A 30 -2.41 39.68 -15.56
N VAL A 31 -1.09 39.55 -15.45
CA VAL A 31 -0.40 39.56 -14.17
C VAL A 31 0.36 40.87 -14.11
N TYR A 32 -0.04 41.75 -13.21
CA TYR A 32 0.72 42.97 -12.96
C TYR A 32 2.02 42.60 -12.23
N LEU A 33 3.16 42.85 -12.86
CA LEU A 33 4.48 42.67 -12.28
C LEU A 33 5.12 44.06 -12.16
N PRO A 34 4.98 44.76 -11.02
CA PRO A 34 5.32 46.19 -10.88
C PRO A 34 6.80 46.55 -11.07
N TYR A 35 7.67 45.59 -11.33
CA TYR A 35 9.12 45.75 -11.36
C TYR A 35 9.78 45.13 -12.60
N GLN A 36 9.01 44.89 -13.67
CA GLN A 36 9.54 44.28 -14.89
C GLN A 36 9.17 45.09 -16.12
N ASP A 37 10.19 45.69 -16.71
CA ASP A 37 10.01 46.64 -17.81
C ASP A 37 10.08 45.96 -19.18
N THR A 38 10.51 44.68 -19.21
CA THR A 38 10.65 43.91 -20.44
C THR A 38 10.26 42.43 -20.26
N PRO A 39 9.77 41.74 -21.33
CA PRO A 39 9.34 40.34 -21.26
C PRO A 39 10.45 39.35 -20.88
N GLU A 40 11.71 39.70 -21.11
CA GLU A 40 12.89 38.86 -20.84
C GLU A 40 13.14 38.69 -19.33
N ASN A 41 12.63 39.60 -18.51
CA ASN A 41 12.79 39.57 -17.06
C ASN A 41 11.76 38.68 -16.36
N VAL A 42 10.75 38.17 -17.08
CA VAL A 42 9.74 37.27 -16.50
C VAL A 42 10.43 36.01 -15.97
N PRO A 43 10.27 35.66 -14.68
CA PRO A 43 10.95 34.49 -14.12
C PRO A 43 10.65 33.24 -14.93
N GLN A 44 11.66 32.40 -15.20
CA GLN A 44 11.49 31.15 -15.96
C GLN A 44 10.42 30.19 -15.37
N SER A 45 10.02 30.40 -14.11
CA SER A 45 8.94 29.67 -13.45
C SER A 45 7.54 30.00 -14.00
N PHE A 46 7.37 31.10 -14.74
CA PHE A 46 6.12 31.43 -15.42
C PHE A 46 6.05 30.71 -16.77
N THR A 47 5.21 29.67 -16.85
CA THR A 47 4.97 28.94 -18.08
C THR A 47 4.03 29.75 -19.01
N GLY A 48 4.51 30.22 -20.16
CA GLY A 48 3.71 30.91 -21.20
C GLY A 48 4.55 31.89 -22.03
N LYS A 49 4.01 32.37 -23.16
CA LYS A 49 4.67 33.43 -23.95
C LYS A 49 4.33 34.79 -23.33
N ALA A 50 5.33 35.50 -22.82
CA ALA A 50 5.18 36.85 -22.33
C ALA A 50 5.13 37.84 -23.50
N THR A 51 4.20 38.78 -23.47
CA THR A 51 4.07 39.88 -24.44
C THR A 51 3.65 41.15 -23.71
N ILE A 52 4.17 42.31 -24.10
CA ILE A 52 3.68 43.60 -23.59
C ILE A 52 2.42 43.99 -24.37
N ASN A 53 1.34 44.34 -23.65
CA ASN A 53 0.13 44.87 -24.27
C ASN A 53 0.25 46.37 -24.59
N LYS A 54 -0.78 46.98 -25.16
CA LYS A 54 -0.77 48.40 -25.58
C LYS A 54 -0.62 49.35 -24.38
N GLU A 55 -0.95 48.88 -23.19
CA GLU A 55 -0.88 49.62 -21.92
C GLU A 55 0.45 49.42 -21.18
N GLY A 56 1.44 48.74 -21.79
CA GLY A 56 2.75 48.50 -21.17
C GLY A 56 2.78 47.34 -20.17
N LEU A 57 1.70 46.56 -20.05
CA LEU A 57 1.60 45.43 -19.11
C LEU A 57 2.07 44.13 -19.74
N ILE A 58 2.78 43.31 -18.97
CA ILE A 58 3.17 41.96 -19.39
C ILE A 58 1.94 41.02 -19.32
N ALA A 59 1.47 40.58 -20.48
CA ALA A 59 0.49 39.52 -20.64
C ALA A 59 1.18 38.17 -20.86
N ILE A 60 0.78 37.13 -20.13
CA ILE A 60 1.33 35.78 -20.29
C ILE A 60 0.30 34.92 -21.01
N ASP A 61 0.54 34.66 -22.29
CA ASP A 61 -0.29 33.77 -23.09
C ASP A 61 0.11 32.30 -22.85
N ARG A 62 -0.79 31.56 -22.19
CA ARG A 62 -0.63 30.12 -21.93
C ARG A 62 -1.33 29.23 -22.95
N SER A 63 -2.03 29.82 -23.92
CA SER A 63 -2.85 29.10 -24.90
C SER A 63 -2.04 28.42 -26.01
N ASN A 64 -0.80 28.87 -26.23
CA ASN A 64 0.07 28.40 -27.32
C ASN A 64 0.90 27.14 -27.01
N ARG A 65 0.51 26.36 -25.99
CA ARG A 65 1.18 25.11 -25.59
C ARG A 65 0.23 23.92 -25.77
N PRO A 66 0.27 23.21 -26.92
CA PRO A 66 -0.60 22.07 -27.21
C PRO A 66 -0.46 20.93 -26.19
N ASP A 67 0.73 20.77 -25.60
CA ASP A 67 1.02 19.85 -24.51
C ASP A 67 0.26 20.20 -23.23
N LEU A 68 0.20 21.49 -22.87
CA LEU A 68 -0.56 21.95 -21.71
C LEU A 68 -2.06 21.82 -21.94
N ARG A 69 -2.57 21.96 -23.16
CA ARG A 69 -4.02 21.82 -23.45
C ARG A 69 -4.55 20.45 -23.06
N LYS A 70 -3.84 19.37 -23.38
CA LYS A 70 -4.21 18.01 -22.98
C LYS A 70 -4.17 17.84 -21.46
N ASP A 71 -3.16 18.42 -20.80
CA ASP A 71 -3.09 18.43 -19.34
C ASP A 71 -4.22 19.24 -18.69
N TRP A 72 -4.62 20.36 -19.30
CA TRP A 72 -5.74 21.18 -18.89
C TRP A 72 -7.07 20.45 -19.03
N GLU A 73 -7.32 19.82 -20.17
CA GLU A 73 -8.53 19.00 -20.41
C GLU A 73 -8.58 17.81 -19.44
N LYS A 74 -7.44 17.18 -19.15
CA LYS A 74 -7.32 16.11 -18.14
C LYS A 74 -7.63 16.60 -16.72
N ARG A 75 -7.20 17.82 -16.36
CA ARG A 75 -7.48 18.45 -15.05
C ARG A 75 -8.96 18.85 -14.89
N ARG A 76 -9.65 19.17 -16.00
CA ARG A 76 -11.08 19.53 -16.01
C ARG A 76 -12.03 18.36 -15.95
N LYS A 77 -11.58 17.13 -16.21
CA LYS A 77 -12.43 15.95 -16.03
C LYS A 77 -12.87 15.88 -14.57
N ALA A 78 -14.18 16.05 -14.35
CA ALA A 78 -14.78 15.86 -13.05
C ALA A 78 -14.35 14.50 -12.51
N PRO A 79 -13.75 14.43 -11.31
CA PRO A 79 -13.33 13.16 -10.76
C PRO A 79 -14.58 12.29 -10.57
N ALA A 80 -14.53 11.08 -11.13
CA ALA A 80 -15.58 10.09 -10.90
C ALA A 80 -15.75 9.92 -9.37
N PRO A 81 -17.00 9.91 -8.87
CA PRO A 81 -17.23 9.58 -7.48
C PRO A 81 -16.65 8.20 -7.15
N PRO A 82 -16.16 7.97 -5.93
CA PRO A 82 -15.90 6.61 -5.50
C PRO A 82 -17.20 5.78 -5.55
N PRO A 83 -17.14 4.44 -5.61
CA PRO A 83 -18.33 3.60 -5.42
C PRO A 83 -19.09 4.06 -4.17
N GLY A 84 -20.40 4.27 -4.27
CA GLY A 84 -21.23 4.80 -3.19
C GLY A 84 -21.30 6.34 -3.05
N GLY A 85 -20.68 7.09 -3.98
CA GLY A 85 -20.84 8.56 -4.05
C GLY A 85 -19.86 9.34 -3.17
N TRP A 86 -19.88 10.67 -3.28
CA TRP A 86 -19.13 11.54 -2.36
C TRP A 86 -19.87 11.61 -1.01
N PRO A 87 -19.15 11.73 0.12
CA PRO A 87 -19.82 12.00 1.39
C PRO A 87 -20.62 13.29 1.31
N THR A 88 -21.83 13.28 1.87
CA THR A 88 -22.63 14.48 2.04
C THR A 88 -21.86 15.46 2.94
N PRO A 89 -21.50 16.65 2.46
CA PRO A 89 -20.84 17.64 3.29
C PRO A 89 -21.78 18.07 4.44
N PRO A 90 -21.25 18.46 5.61
CA PRO A 90 -22.07 19.00 6.69
C PRO A 90 -22.98 20.13 6.20
N ALA A 91 -24.20 20.22 6.75
CA ALA A 91 -25.23 21.15 6.27
C ALA A 91 -24.81 22.64 6.24
N HIS A 92 -23.83 23.04 7.07
CA HIS A 92 -23.30 24.40 7.09
C HIS A 92 -22.28 24.67 5.97
N TRP A 93 -21.89 23.69 5.16
CA TRP A 93 -20.92 23.88 4.10
C TRP A 93 -21.55 24.57 2.90
N PRO A 94 -20.84 25.52 2.26
CA PRO A 94 -21.37 26.20 1.09
C PRO A 94 -21.50 25.27 -0.11
N GLU A 95 -22.45 25.61 -0.98
CA GLU A 95 -22.69 24.90 -2.23
C GLU A 95 -21.41 24.83 -3.08
N GLY A 96 -21.19 23.68 -3.73
CA GLY A 96 -20.03 23.43 -4.58
C GLY A 96 -18.73 23.12 -3.83
N VAL A 97 -18.75 23.07 -2.50
CA VAL A 97 -17.66 22.51 -1.67
C VAL A 97 -18.05 21.11 -1.23
N ARG A 98 -17.22 20.13 -1.58
CA ARG A 98 -17.38 18.74 -1.14
C ARG A 98 -16.30 18.36 -0.15
N VAL A 99 -16.52 17.31 0.64
CA VAL A 99 -15.53 16.78 1.58
C VAL A 99 -14.28 16.31 0.81
N ASP A 100 -13.10 16.74 1.28
CA ASP A 100 -11.83 16.22 0.78
C ASP A 100 -11.52 14.89 1.47
N LEU A 101 -11.39 13.82 0.68
CA LEU A 101 -11.04 12.50 1.17
C LEU A 101 -9.52 12.30 1.32
N GLY A 102 -8.70 13.32 1.07
CA GLY A 102 -7.25 13.28 1.24
C GLY A 102 -6.77 13.23 2.69
N THR A 103 -5.47 13.35 2.88
CA THR A 103 -4.86 13.60 4.19
C THR A 103 -5.20 15.02 4.63
N VAL A 104 -5.59 15.17 5.90
CA VAL A 104 -5.97 16.48 6.41
C VAL A 104 -4.76 17.28 6.83
N VAL A 105 -4.79 18.57 6.53
CA VAL A 105 -3.66 19.44 6.80
C VAL A 105 -3.40 19.51 8.31
N PRO A 106 -2.14 19.35 8.74
CA PRO A 106 -1.82 19.18 10.14
C PRO A 106 -1.89 20.48 10.95
N TRP A 107 -2.57 21.51 10.47
CA TRP A 107 -2.74 22.78 11.18
C TRP A 107 -4.21 23.19 11.25
N LEU A 108 -5.12 22.34 10.75
CA LEU A 108 -6.53 22.66 10.71
C LEU A 108 -7.10 22.78 12.14
N PRO A 109 -7.76 23.89 12.50
CA PRO A 109 -8.31 24.07 13.83
C PRO A 109 -9.45 23.10 14.12
N LYS A 110 -9.67 22.77 15.41
CA LYS A 110 -10.80 21.95 15.85
C LYS A 110 -12.14 22.56 15.35
N GLY A 111 -12.99 21.71 14.79
CA GLY A 111 -14.31 22.10 14.28
C GLY A 111 -14.33 22.63 12.84
N TRP A 112 -13.17 22.87 12.23
CA TRP A 112 -13.09 23.23 10.81
C TRP A 112 -13.17 22.00 9.91
N GLY A 113 -13.57 22.18 8.65
CA GLY A 113 -13.62 21.14 7.63
C GLY A 113 -12.57 21.33 6.55
N GLN A 114 -12.09 20.24 5.95
CA GLN A 114 -11.27 20.28 4.73
C GLN A 114 -12.10 19.80 3.54
N GLY A 115 -12.26 20.66 2.54
CA GLY A 115 -13.05 20.41 1.35
C GLY A 115 -12.27 20.62 0.06
N ILE A 116 -12.91 20.26 -1.04
CA ILE A 116 -12.49 20.63 -2.40
C ILE A 116 -13.62 21.47 -3.00
N LYS A 117 -13.31 22.70 -3.39
CA LYS A 117 -14.26 23.51 -4.18
C LYS A 117 -14.13 23.15 -5.65
N LEU A 118 -15.24 22.78 -6.28
CA LEU A 118 -15.30 22.37 -7.69
C LEU A 118 -15.58 23.52 -8.65
N SER A 119 -15.79 24.74 -8.14
CA SER A 119 -16.19 25.91 -8.94
C SER A 119 -15.10 26.48 -9.85
N CYS A 120 -13.94 25.82 -9.99
CA CYS A 120 -12.89 26.29 -10.88
C CYS A 120 -12.17 25.13 -11.58
N VAL A 121 -11.43 25.48 -12.63
CA VAL A 121 -10.71 24.58 -13.56
C VAL A 121 -9.76 23.60 -12.86
N THR A 122 -9.44 23.83 -11.58
CA THR A 122 -8.56 23.01 -10.75
C THR A 122 -9.25 22.62 -9.43
N LYS A 123 -8.87 21.47 -8.86
CA LYS A 123 -9.23 21.13 -7.48
C LYS A 123 -8.60 22.16 -6.54
N LEU A 124 -9.41 23.06 -5.98
CA LEU A 124 -8.98 23.97 -4.94
C LEU A 124 -9.27 23.35 -3.59
N GLN A 125 -8.21 23.03 -2.85
CA GLN A 125 -8.34 22.69 -1.45
C GLN A 125 -8.91 23.89 -0.71
N ALA A 126 -9.91 23.63 0.12
CA ALA A 126 -10.70 24.62 0.82
C ALA A 126 -10.80 24.22 2.30
N PHE A 127 -10.90 25.21 3.17
CA PHE A 127 -11.02 25.05 4.61
C PHE A 127 -12.31 25.77 5.03
N VAL A 128 -13.24 25.02 5.61
CA VAL A 128 -14.59 25.51 5.95
C VAL A 128 -14.66 25.73 7.45
N SER A 129 -14.97 26.96 7.89
CA SER A 129 -15.15 27.24 9.32
C SER A 129 -16.44 26.62 9.86
N PRO A 130 -16.61 26.50 11.19
CA PRO A 130 -17.87 26.03 11.78
C PRO A 130 -19.11 26.84 11.35
N GLN A 131 -18.93 28.10 10.95
CA GLN A 131 -19.97 28.99 10.44
C GLN A 131 -20.18 28.85 8.92
N GLY A 132 -19.52 27.91 8.26
CA GLY A 132 -19.64 27.70 6.82
C GLY A 132 -18.79 28.61 5.94
N LYS A 133 -17.88 29.42 6.49
CA LYS A 133 -17.05 30.32 5.66
C LYS A 133 -15.89 29.53 5.03
N VAL A 134 -15.64 29.77 3.73
CA VAL A 134 -14.59 29.07 2.97
C VAL A 134 -13.31 29.89 2.90
N TYR A 135 -12.19 29.24 3.17
CA TYR A 135 -10.84 29.80 3.10
C TYR A 135 -9.94 28.87 2.28
N TYR A 136 -8.89 29.39 1.65
CA TYR A 136 -8.01 28.59 0.78
C TYR A 136 -6.57 28.50 1.28
N HIS A 137 -6.21 29.29 2.29
CA HIS A 137 -4.83 29.41 2.76
C HIS A 137 -4.75 29.45 4.28
N LYS A 138 -3.72 28.80 4.83
CA LYS A 138 -3.42 28.75 6.27
C LYS A 138 -3.37 30.12 6.92
N HIS A 139 -2.65 31.07 6.31
CA HIS A 139 -2.44 32.39 6.92
C HIS A 139 -3.76 33.17 7.06
N VAL A 140 -4.72 32.98 6.16
CA VAL A 140 -6.06 33.60 6.27
C VAL A 140 -6.84 32.97 7.43
N VAL A 141 -6.78 31.64 7.58
CA VAL A 141 -7.38 30.95 8.74
C VAL A 141 -6.75 31.45 10.05
N GLN A 142 -5.42 31.70 10.07
CA GLN A 142 -4.73 32.26 11.23
C GLN A 142 -5.20 33.69 11.56
N GLN A 143 -5.37 34.55 10.54
CA GLN A 143 -5.89 35.91 10.71
C GLN A 143 -7.31 35.90 11.30
N VAL A 144 -8.19 35.05 10.78
CA VAL A 144 -9.57 34.90 11.26
C VAL A 144 -9.62 34.45 12.72
N LEU A 145 -8.67 33.62 13.14
CA LEU A 145 -8.62 33.11 14.51
C LEU A 145 -7.81 33.98 15.47
N GLY A 146 -7.14 35.02 14.97
CA GLY A 146 -6.26 35.87 15.76
C GLY A 146 -5.10 35.13 16.43
N LYS A 147 -4.71 33.95 15.93
CA LYS A 147 -3.65 33.13 16.54
C LYS A 147 -2.86 32.30 15.54
N LYS A 148 -1.63 31.97 15.92
CA LYS A 148 -0.77 31.05 15.15
C LYS A 148 -1.29 29.62 15.30
N LEU A 149 -1.49 28.94 14.17
CA LEU A 149 -1.93 27.55 14.18
C LEU A 149 -0.74 26.61 14.33
N THR A 150 -0.65 26.03 15.53
CA THR A 150 0.18 24.86 15.89
C THR A 150 -0.61 23.59 15.58
N GLY A 151 0.07 22.47 15.32
CA GLY A 151 -0.55 21.28 14.75
C GLY A 151 -1.43 20.44 15.69
N ASP A 152 -1.91 21.04 16.77
CA ASP A 152 -2.43 20.32 17.94
C ASP A 152 -3.93 19.98 17.78
N GLY A 153 -4.65 20.68 16.89
CA GLY A 153 -6.05 20.40 16.56
C GLY A 153 -6.25 19.14 15.69
N VAL A 154 -5.17 18.63 15.12
CA VAL A 154 -5.16 17.54 14.13
C VAL A 154 -5.51 16.23 14.77
N GLN A 155 -4.93 15.89 15.92
CA GLN A 155 -5.10 14.55 16.47
C GLN A 155 -6.56 14.26 16.80
N ALA A 156 -7.27 15.24 17.37
CA ALA A 156 -8.69 15.11 17.68
C ALA A 156 -9.58 15.12 16.42
N TRP A 157 -9.30 15.97 15.43
CA TRP A 157 -10.09 16.03 14.21
C TRP A 157 -9.79 14.85 13.28
N GLN A 158 -8.53 14.47 13.11
CA GLN A 158 -8.07 13.30 12.38
C GLN A 158 -8.67 12.05 12.98
N LYS A 159 -8.66 11.90 14.32
CA LYS A 159 -9.39 10.82 14.97
C LYS A 159 -10.88 10.85 14.64
N LYS A 160 -11.56 12.00 14.77
CA LYS A 160 -13.00 12.12 14.44
C LYS A 160 -13.29 11.83 12.97
N PHE A 161 -12.40 12.20 12.06
CA PHE A 161 -12.54 12.00 10.63
C PHE A 161 -12.18 10.58 10.21
N ASP A 162 -11.20 9.95 10.85
CA ASP A 162 -10.89 8.53 10.68
C ASP A 162 -12.03 7.67 11.25
N ASP A 163 -12.60 8.05 12.40
CA ASP A 163 -13.81 7.43 12.96
C ASP A 163 -15.00 7.61 12.01
N PHE A 164 -15.21 8.81 11.45
CA PHE A 164 -16.24 9.08 10.45
C PHE A 164 -16.00 8.30 9.15
N ARG A 165 -14.77 8.29 8.63
CA ARG A 165 -14.40 7.58 7.39
C ARG A 165 -14.53 6.08 7.59
N ALA A 166 -14.12 5.56 8.73
CA ALA A 166 -14.28 4.15 9.08
C ALA A 166 -15.77 3.78 9.16
N LYS A 167 -16.60 4.61 9.82
CA LYS A 167 -18.05 4.40 9.91
C LYS A 167 -18.75 4.60 8.56
N TRP A 168 -18.31 5.55 7.74
CA TRP A 168 -18.82 5.77 6.40
C TRP A 168 -18.44 4.61 5.49
N GLU A 169 -17.17 4.16 5.50
CA GLU A 169 -16.73 2.96 4.80
C GLU A 169 -17.54 1.75 5.30
N GLU A 170 -17.73 1.56 6.60
CA GLU A 170 -18.54 0.49 7.19
C GLU A 170 -19.99 0.52 6.70
N ASN A 171 -20.66 1.68 6.75
CA ASN A 171 -22.04 1.85 6.28
C ASN A 171 -22.18 1.64 4.78
N LEU A 172 -21.24 2.18 3.99
CA LEU A 172 -21.22 1.99 2.54
C LEU A 172 -21.04 0.51 2.16
N VAL A 173 -20.28 -0.21 2.99
CA VAL A 173 -19.91 -1.61 2.81
C VAL A 173 -20.99 -2.56 3.28
N SER A 174 -21.69 -2.27 4.37
CA SER A 174 -22.78 -3.10 4.90
C SER A 174 -24.06 -2.97 4.06
N GLU A 175 -24.35 -1.78 3.52
CA GLU A 175 -25.55 -1.54 2.70
C GLU A 175 -25.32 -1.88 1.20
N ASN A 176 -24.08 -1.83 0.70
CA ASN A 176 -23.78 -2.07 -0.73
C ASN A 176 -22.82 -3.23 -1.00
N LEU A 177 -22.77 -4.25 -0.13
CA LEU A 177 -21.86 -5.39 -0.30
C LEU A 177 -21.95 -6.04 -1.69
N ALA A 178 -23.16 -6.12 -2.26
CA ALA A 178 -23.39 -6.65 -3.60
C ALA A 178 -22.72 -5.79 -4.69
N GLU A 179 -22.85 -4.47 -4.63
CA GLU A 179 -22.21 -3.56 -5.59
C GLU A 179 -20.69 -3.59 -5.46
N VAL A 180 -20.17 -3.60 -4.23
CA VAL A 180 -18.73 -3.69 -3.99
C VAL A 180 -18.17 -5.02 -4.48
N THR A 181 -18.90 -6.11 -4.26
CA THR A 181 -18.57 -7.45 -4.78
C THR A 181 -18.48 -7.44 -6.31
N ALA A 182 -19.47 -6.85 -7.00
CA ALA A 182 -19.47 -6.73 -8.45
C ALA A 182 -18.33 -5.84 -8.97
N TRP A 183 -18.08 -4.71 -8.30
CA TRP A 183 -16.95 -3.82 -8.62
C TRP A 183 -15.60 -4.54 -8.49
N VAL A 184 -15.40 -5.27 -7.40
CA VAL A 184 -14.16 -6.01 -7.14
C VAL A 184 -13.98 -7.14 -8.14
N ALA A 185 -15.04 -7.90 -8.46
CA ALA A 185 -14.98 -8.92 -9.50
C ALA A 185 -14.50 -8.34 -10.83
N LYS A 186 -15.02 -7.16 -11.21
CA LYS A 186 -14.57 -6.42 -12.40
C LYS A 186 -13.11 -5.99 -12.30
N GLN A 187 -12.64 -5.50 -11.16
CA GLN A 187 -11.24 -5.09 -10.98
C GLN A 187 -10.29 -6.29 -11.03
N ILE A 188 -10.62 -7.40 -10.38
CA ILE A 188 -9.85 -8.64 -10.39
C ILE A 188 -9.72 -9.18 -11.82
N GLY A 189 -10.83 -9.26 -12.57
CA GLY A 189 -10.81 -9.69 -13.97
C GLY A 189 -9.95 -8.79 -14.87
N ALA A 190 -9.79 -7.51 -14.51
CA ALA A 190 -8.95 -6.55 -15.22
C ALA A 190 -7.50 -6.47 -14.69
N GLY A 191 -7.13 -7.26 -13.68
CA GLY A 191 -5.81 -7.18 -13.03
C GLY A 191 -5.53 -5.83 -12.36
N LYS A 192 -6.56 -5.18 -11.84
CA LYS A 192 -6.49 -3.85 -11.23
C LYS A 192 -6.74 -3.90 -9.73
N THR A 193 -6.13 -2.95 -9.03
CA THR A 193 -6.44 -2.65 -7.63
C THR A 193 -7.88 -2.19 -7.47
N PHE A 194 -8.36 -2.15 -6.23
CA PHE A 194 -9.69 -1.65 -5.90
C PHE A 194 -9.97 -0.24 -6.46
N THR A 195 -8.93 0.59 -6.57
CA THR A 195 -9.03 1.97 -7.11
C THR A 195 -9.01 2.05 -8.65
N GLY A 196 -9.00 0.91 -9.35
CA GLY A 196 -8.96 0.84 -10.81
C GLY A 196 -7.58 1.10 -11.41
N LYS A 197 -6.52 1.14 -10.59
CA LYS A 197 -5.13 1.29 -11.06
C LYS A 197 -4.47 -0.08 -11.27
N PRO A 198 -3.64 -0.26 -12.31
CA PRO A 198 -2.79 -1.45 -12.40
C PRO A 198 -1.77 -1.45 -11.26
N GLY A 199 -1.32 -2.64 -10.83
CA GLY A 199 -0.14 -2.75 -9.98
C GLY A 199 1.10 -2.23 -10.72
N SER A 200 1.96 -1.47 -10.05
CA SER A 200 3.15 -0.88 -10.65
C SER A 200 4.36 -1.08 -9.72
N PHE A 201 5.18 -2.09 -10.04
CA PHE A 201 6.37 -2.43 -9.25
C PHE A 201 7.63 -2.62 -10.11
N GLY A 202 7.50 -2.69 -11.43
CA GLY A 202 8.57 -3.17 -12.31
C GLY A 202 9.91 -2.44 -12.20
N ALA A 203 9.93 -1.15 -11.86
CA ALA A 203 11.18 -0.43 -11.61
C ALA A 203 11.83 -0.81 -10.27
N MET A 204 11.04 -0.94 -9.20
CA MET A 204 11.53 -1.32 -7.87
C MET A 204 11.93 -2.81 -7.83
N ASP A 205 11.17 -3.68 -8.49
CA ASP A 205 11.51 -5.10 -8.62
C ASP A 205 12.85 -5.30 -9.35
N LYS A 206 13.11 -4.52 -10.40
CA LYS A 206 14.40 -4.52 -11.10
C LYS A 206 15.54 -4.06 -10.18
N ARG A 207 15.33 -3.00 -9.39
CA ARG A 207 16.31 -2.55 -8.38
C ARG A 207 16.57 -3.62 -7.32
N LEU A 208 15.53 -4.30 -6.84
CA LEU A 208 15.68 -5.42 -5.89
C LEU A 208 16.60 -6.52 -6.45
N PHE A 209 16.44 -6.92 -7.71
CA PHE A 209 17.30 -7.96 -8.30
C PHE A 209 18.74 -7.50 -8.54
N GLN A 210 19.03 -6.20 -8.46
CA GLN A 210 20.41 -5.69 -8.49
C GLN A 210 21.16 -6.03 -7.18
N GLU A 211 20.44 -6.21 -6.07
CA GLU A 211 20.97 -6.59 -4.75
C GLU A 211 21.37 -8.08 -4.67
N LEU A 212 21.01 -8.88 -5.66
CA LEU A 212 21.49 -10.26 -5.78
C LEU A 212 22.93 -10.27 -6.31
N THR A 213 23.76 -11.17 -5.77
CA THR A 213 25.11 -11.39 -6.31
C THR A 213 25.04 -12.00 -7.72
N LYS A 214 26.18 -12.03 -8.43
CA LYS A 214 26.26 -12.70 -9.75
C LYS A 214 25.90 -14.19 -9.67
N SER A 215 26.26 -14.89 -8.58
CA SER A 215 25.92 -16.31 -8.41
C SER A 215 24.45 -16.50 -8.06
N GLU A 216 23.89 -15.65 -7.20
CA GLU A 216 22.47 -15.70 -6.83
C GLU A 216 21.55 -15.42 -8.02
N ARG A 217 21.88 -14.44 -8.87
CA ARG A 217 21.08 -14.09 -10.06
C ARG A 217 20.89 -15.26 -11.04
N ARG A 218 21.78 -16.26 -11.05
CA ARG A 218 21.64 -17.45 -11.90
C ARG A 218 20.44 -18.32 -11.51
N TYR A 219 19.97 -18.18 -10.27
CA TYR A 219 18.85 -18.94 -9.73
C TYR A 219 17.53 -18.16 -9.70
N LEU A 220 17.49 -16.97 -10.31
CA LEU A 220 16.30 -16.13 -10.32
C LEU A 220 15.18 -16.84 -11.11
N PRO A 221 14.08 -17.25 -10.46
CA PRO A 221 13.00 -17.96 -11.11
C PRO A 221 12.14 -17.02 -11.96
N LYS A 222 11.47 -17.58 -12.97
CA LYS A 222 10.35 -16.92 -13.63
C LYS A 222 9.12 -17.04 -12.71
N ALA A 223 8.16 -16.12 -12.86
CA ALA A 223 6.90 -16.20 -12.11
C ALA A 223 6.16 -17.53 -12.33
N ALA A 224 6.28 -18.13 -13.53
CA ALA A 224 5.70 -19.43 -13.86
C ALA A 224 6.30 -20.61 -13.07
N ASP A 225 7.50 -20.47 -12.52
CA ASP A 225 8.19 -21.49 -11.71
C ASP A 225 7.72 -21.49 -10.25
N LEU A 226 6.84 -20.53 -9.90
CA LEU A 226 6.28 -20.36 -8.56
C LEU A 226 4.84 -20.86 -8.52
N HIS A 227 4.52 -21.64 -7.50
CA HIS A 227 3.15 -21.92 -7.10
C HIS A 227 2.78 -20.95 -5.99
N VAL A 228 2.13 -19.85 -6.35
CA VAL A 228 1.69 -18.84 -5.37
C VAL A 228 0.36 -19.26 -4.76
N ALA A 229 0.41 -19.61 -3.48
CA ALA A 229 -0.72 -20.01 -2.67
C ALA A 229 -1.06 -18.90 -1.67
N VAL A 230 -2.28 -18.37 -1.75
CA VAL A 230 -2.80 -17.43 -0.75
C VAL A 230 -3.64 -18.23 0.25
N ILE A 231 -3.25 -18.20 1.53
CA ILE A 231 -3.95 -18.90 2.60
C ILE A 231 -4.93 -17.91 3.23
N SER A 232 -6.22 -18.23 3.15
CA SER A 232 -7.27 -17.25 3.44
C SER A 232 -8.52 -17.92 3.98
N ALA A 233 -9.23 -17.29 4.92
CA ALA A 233 -10.51 -17.80 5.40
C ALA A 233 -11.43 -16.66 5.83
N ARG A 234 -12.69 -16.72 5.42
CA ARG A 234 -13.78 -15.84 5.89
C ARG A 234 -13.52 -14.33 5.70
N ARG A 235 -12.77 -13.94 4.66
CA ARG A 235 -12.52 -12.53 4.28
C ARG A 235 -13.38 -12.01 3.14
N ALA A 236 -14.14 -12.88 2.47
CA ALA A 236 -15.00 -12.45 1.36
C ALA A 236 -16.44 -12.13 1.81
N SER A 237 -16.65 -11.87 3.10
CA SER A 237 -17.97 -11.59 3.70
C SER A 237 -18.22 -10.11 4.00
N ASP A 238 -17.18 -9.28 4.02
CA ASP A 238 -17.30 -7.85 4.26
C ASP A 238 -16.46 -7.07 3.23
N ALA A 239 -16.89 -5.88 2.85
CA ALA A 239 -16.22 -5.17 1.76
C ALA A 239 -14.88 -4.54 2.13
N LYS A 240 -14.55 -4.31 3.40
CA LYS A 240 -13.20 -3.91 3.81
C LYS A 240 -12.21 -5.03 3.49
N SER A 241 -12.56 -6.26 3.84
CA SER A 241 -11.76 -7.44 3.54
C SER A 241 -11.71 -7.71 2.04
N ILE A 242 -12.84 -7.65 1.32
CA ILE A 242 -12.86 -7.82 -0.16
C ILE A 242 -11.96 -6.79 -0.88
N LYS A 243 -11.92 -5.53 -0.42
CA LYS A 243 -10.98 -4.50 -0.93
C LYS A 243 -9.53 -4.94 -0.76
N THR A 244 -9.17 -5.51 0.39
CA THR A 244 -7.82 -6.05 0.63
C THR A 244 -7.52 -7.23 -0.30
N LEU A 245 -8.45 -8.18 -0.46
CA LEU A 245 -8.30 -9.31 -1.39
C LEU A 245 -8.07 -8.84 -2.83
N CYS A 246 -8.85 -7.85 -3.29
CA CYS A 246 -8.70 -7.24 -4.61
C CYS A 246 -7.30 -6.64 -4.82
N ASN A 247 -6.80 -5.91 -3.83
CA ASN A 247 -5.49 -5.27 -3.90
C ASN A 247 -4.36 -6.31 -3.89
N LEU A 248 -4.45 -7.33 -3.04
CA LEU A 248 -3.47 -8.42 -3.01
C LEU A 248 -3.44 -9.19 -4.33
N GLN A 249 -4.60 -9.57 -4.86
CA GLN A 249 -4.73 -10.23 -6.17
C GLN A 249 -4.08 -9.39 -7.27
N ALA A 250 -4.35 -8.07 -7.31
CA ALA A 250 -3.77 -7.17 -8.29
C ALA A 250 -2.24 -7.10 -8.18
N GLN A 251 -1.68 -7.08 -6.96
CA GLN A 251 -0.23 -7.07 -6.75
C GLN A 251 0.43 -8.36 -7.24
N LEU A 252 -0.18 -9.51 -6.95
CA LEU A 252 0.30 -10.83 -7.40
C LEU A 252 0.25 -10.96 -8.92
N THR A 253 -0.88 -10.58 -9.54
CA THR A 253 -1.05 -10.62 -11.00
C THR A 253 -0.13 -9.63 -11.71
N ALA A 254 0.08 -8.43 -11.16
CA ALA A 254 1.04 -7.47 -11.72
C ALA A 254 2.49 -7.99 -11.70
N GLY A 255 2.83 -8.86 -10.75
CA GLY A 255 4.09 -9.59 -10.71
C GLY A 255 4.16 -10.80 -11.66
N GLY A 256 3.10 -11.06 -12.44
CA GLY A 256 3.02 -12.18 -13.38
C GLY A 256 2.60 -13.52 -12.76
N ALA A 257 2.19 -13.55 -11.49
CA ALA A 257 1.70 -14.76 -10.87
C ALA A 257 0.21 -15.04 -11.19
N SER A 258 -0.15 -16.32 -11.17
CA SER A 258 -1.54 -16.80 -11.20
C SER A 258 -1.85 -17.45 -9.85
N PRO A 259 -2.19 -16.67 -8.81
CA PRO A 259 -2.32 -17.20 -7.47
C PRO A 259 -3.52 -18.14 -7.33
N VAL A 260 -3.38 -19.14 -6.47
CA VAL A 260 -4.45 -20.04 -6.02
C VAL A 260 -4.80 -19.70 -4.59
N TRP A 261 -6.09 -19.48 -4.33
CA TRP A 261 -6.60 -19.15 -3.00
C TRP A 261 -7.10 -20.42 -2.30
N TYR A 262 -6.46 -20.76 -1.20
CA TYR A 262 -6.81 -21.92 -0.38
C TYR A 262 -7.69 -21.47 0.76
N VAL A 263 -8.96 -21.86 0.70
CA VAL A 263 -10.00 -21.39 1.63
C VAL A 263 -10.73 -22.52 2.32
N ASP A 264 -11.41 -22.21 3.41
CA ASP A 264 -12.34 -23.15 4.04
C ASP A 264 -13.57 -23.39 3.14
N LYS A 265 -14.22 -24.55 3.31
CA LYS A 265 -15.36 -24.95 2.49
C LYS A 265 -16.49 -23.88 2.50
N PRO A 266 -16.87 -23.29 3.65
CA PRO A 266 -17.88 -22.23 3.68
C PRO A 266 -17.52 -20.98 2.88
N SER A 267 -16.24 -20.59 2.81
CA SER A 267 -15.81 -19.38 2.11
C SER A 267 -15.77 -19.52 0.58
N LEU A 268 -15.70 -20.75 0.05
CA LEU A 268 -15.41 -21.01 -1.37
C LEU A 268 -16.29 -20.19 -2.33
N ALA A 269 -17.61 -20.20 -2.12
CA ALA A 269 -18.56 -19.53 -3.01
C ALA A 269 -18.35 -18.00 -3.02
N ALA A 270 -18.06 -17.40 -1.86
CA ALA A 270 -17.84 -15.97 -1.76
C ALA A 270 -16.57 -15.51 -2.50
N TYR A 271 -15.47 -16.29 -2.42
CA TYR A 271 -14.23 -15.98 -3.12
C TYR A 271 -14.37 -16.16 -4.64
N LYS A 272 -15.06 -17.21 -5.08
CA LYS A 272 -15.34 -17.41 -6.51
C LYS A 272 -16.21 -16.29 -7.09
N ARG A 273 -17.17 -15.79 -6.33
CA ARG A 273 -18.06 -14.69 -6.74
C ARG A 273 -17.32 -13.38 -7.03
N ILE A 274 -16.21 -13.11 -6.34
CA ILE A 274 -15.32 -11.98 -6.65
C ILE A 274 -14.25 -12.29 -7.70
N GLY A 275 -14.33 -13.46 -8.37
CA GLY A 275 -13.45 -13.82 -9.48
C GLY A 275 -12.08 -14.38 -9.06
N LEU A 276 -11.89 -14.75 -7.79
CA LEU A 276 -10.65 -15.38 -7.35
C LEU A 276 -10.59 -16.86 -7.74
N ASN A 277 -9.40 -17.34 -8.11
CA ASN A 277 -9.12 -18.76 -8.33
C ASN A 277 -9.04 -19.50 -6.98
N ALA A 278 -10.20 -19.73 -6.38
CA ALA A 278 -10.32 -20.31 -5.04
C ALA A 278 -10.70 -21.79 -5.07
N ARG A 279 -10.15 -22.54 -4.12
CA ARG A 279 -10.44 -23.96 -3.88
C ARG A 279 -10.45 -24.29 -2.40
N VAL A 280 -11.07 -25.42 -2.06
CA VAL A 280 -11.14 -25.89 -0.67
C VAL A 280 -9.78 -26.43 -0.25
N GLY A 281 -9.16 -25.76 0.73
CA GLY A 281 -7.95 -26.22 1.41
C GLY A 281 -8.21 -26.64 2.86
N GLY A 282 -9.35 -26.28 3.43
CA GLY A 282 -9.64 -26.44 4.86
C GLY A 282 -9.25 -25.18 5.65
N LYS A 283 -9.01 -25.35 6.96
CA LYS A 283 -8.49 -24.28 7.83
C LYS A 283 -6.98 -24.09 7.60
N LEU A 284 -6.35 -23.22 8.40
CA LEU A 284 -4.93 -22.84 8.37
C LEU A 284 -3.98 -23.99 7.99
N VAL A 285 -3.71 -24.94 8.90
CA VAL A 285 -2.74 -26.03 8.66
C VAL A 285 -3.10 -26.92 7.45
N PRO A 286 -4.35 -27.43 7.31
CA PRO A 286 -4.74 -28.19 6.12
C PRO A 286 -4.51 -27.43 4.80
N ALA A 287 -4.87 -26.14 4.75
CA ALA A 287 -4.69 -25.32 3.57
C ALA A 287 -3.21 -25.13 3.22
N ARG A 288 -2.36 -24.88 4.24
CA ARG A 288 -0.92 -24.77 4.07
C ARG A 288 -0.28 -26.07 3.56
N ASN A 289 -0.67 -27.23 4.11
CA ASN A 289 -0.16 -28.52 3.66
C ASN A 289 -0.59 -28.85 2.24
N LEU A 290 -1.86 -28.62 1.91
CA LEU A 290 -2.37 -28.83 0.56
C LEU A 290 -1.68 -27.91 -0.47
N ALA A 291 -1.30 -26.69 -0.08
CA ALA A 291 -0.51 -25.79 -0.93
C ALA A 291 0.90 -26.36 -1.23
N LEU A 292 1.57 -26.92 -0.23
CA LEU A 292 2.88 -27.58 -0.40
C LEU A 292 2.80 -28.81 -1.30
N GLU A 293 1.74 -29.61 -1.15
CA GLU A 293 1.49 -30.79 -1.99
C GLU A 293 1.26 -30.42 -3.45
N ASP A 294 0.47 -29.37 -3.69
CA ASP A 294 0.23 -28.88 -5.03
C ASP A 294 1.48 -28.32 -5.69
N ALA A 295 2.27 -27.53 -4.97
CA ALA A 295 3.56 -27.06 -5.47
C ALA A 295 4.47 -28.23 -5.85
N LYS A 296 4.57 -29.26 -4.99
CA LYS A 296 5.34 -30.48 -5.26
C LYS A 296 4.83 -31.20 -6.51
N ARG A 297 3.50 -31.39 -6.65
CA ARG A 297 2.88 -32.01 -7.83
C ARG A 297 3.15 -31.23 -9.11
N LEU A 298 3.10 -29.90 -9.04
CA LEU A 298 3.39 -29.00 -10.16
C LEU A 298 4.89 -28.85 -10.45
N LYS A 299 5.77 -29.43 -9.62
CA LYS A 299 7.23 -29.28 -9.66
C LYS A 299 7.66 -27.80 -9.59
N LYS A 300 6.98 -27.02 -8.74
CA LYS A 300 7.22 -25.59 -8.51
C LYS A 300 7.66 -25.34 -7.07
N ALA A 301 8.34 -24.22 -6.83
CA ALA A 301 8.53 -23.74 -5.47
C ALA A 301 7.18 -23.22 -4.93
N CYS A 302 6.87 -23.56 -3.68
CA CYS A 302 5.66 -23.08 -3.01
C CYS A 302 5.93 -21.68 -2.44
N VAL A 303 5.12 -20.70 -2.81
CA VAL A 303 5.09 -19.39 -2.16
C VAL A 303 3.80 -19.33 -1.37
N GLN A 304 3.88 -19.19 -0.04
CA GLN A 304 2.68 -18.99 0.78
C GLN A 304 2.57 -17.54 1.22
N VAL A 305 1.36 -17.01 1.14
CA VAL A 305 1.05 -15.61 1.40
C VAL A 305 -0.22 -15.52 2.26
N SER A 306 -0.16 -14.78 3.36
CA SER A 306 -1.35 -14.39 4.13
C SER A 306 -2.18 -13.35 3.36
N ASP A 307 -3.49 -13.45 3.47
CA ASP A 307 -4.45 -12.59 2.76
C ASP A 307 -4.53 -11.15 3.25
N ASP A 308 -3.89 -10.84 4.38
CA ASP A 308 -3.94 -9.54 5.05
C ASP A 308 -2.64 -8.74 4.97
N ILE A 309 -1.68 -9.20 4.16
CA ILE A 309 -0.48 -8.44 3.85
C ILE A 309 -0.85 -7.27 2.93
N GLN A 310 -0.49 -6.07 3.36
CA GLN A 310 -0.73 -4.81 2.68
C GLN A 310 0.43 -4.35 1.81
N GLY A 311 1.64 -4.87 2.04
CA GLY A 311 2.81 -4.49 1.27
C GLY A 311 4.08 -5.23 1.65
N TRP A 312 5.03 -5.21 0.71
CA TRP A 312 6.37 -5.76 0.84
C TRP A 312 7.38 -4.62 0.66
N THR A 313 8.32 -4.54 1.58
CA THR A 313 9.38 -3.55 1.56
C THR A 313 10.72 -4.24 1.67
N TYR A 314 11.66 -3.88 0.81
CA TYR A 314 13.07 -4.24 0.97
C TYR A 314 13.88 -3.01 1.41
N LEU A 315 14.75 -3.20 2.39
CA LEU A 315 15.65 -2.18 2.90
C LEU A 315 17.05 -2.40 2.33
N GLY A 316 17.42 -1.58 1.36
CA GLY A 316 18.77 -1.50 0.80
C GLY A 316 19.74 -0.77 1.72
N GLY A 317 21.00 -0.71 1.29
CA GLY A 317 22.07 0.01 1.97
C GLY A 317 23.05 -0.90 2.72
N LYS A 318 24.29 -0.39 2.89
CA LYS A 318 25.34 -1.09 3.64
C LYS A 318 25.02 -1.03 5.12
N LEU A 319 25.15 -2.17 5.79
CA LEU A 319 25.13 -2.25 7.24
C LEU A 319 26.24 -1.34 7.79
N ASN A 320 25.93 -0.45 8.74
CA ASN A 320 26.96 0.14 9.57
C ASN A 320 27.35 -0.87 10.65
N SER A 321 28.11 -1.90 10.26
CA SER A 321 28.54 -3.00 11.13
C SER A 321 29.30 -2.51 12.37
N LYS A 322 30.01 -1.38 12.26
CA LYS A 322 30.78 -0.78 13.35
C LYS A 322 29.89 -0.30 14.50
N ALA A 323 28.72 0.28 14.20
CA ALA A 323 27.78 0.74 15.22
C ALA A 323 27.07 -0.41 15.98
N TYR A 324 27.05 -1.62 15.40
CA TYR A 324 26.38 -2.78 15.99
C TYR A 324 27.25 -3.52 17.03
N LEU A 325 28.57 -3.54 16.82
CA LEU A 325 29.50 -4.30 17.67
C LEU A 325 29.81 -3.59 19.01
N ASP A 326 29.67 -2.27 19.08
CA ASP A 326 30.23 -1.50 20.20
C ASP A 326 29.31 -1.31 21.42
N SER A 327 27.99 -1.59 21.38
CA SER A 327 27.17 -1.82 22.61
C SER A 327 25.73 -2.28 22.33
N SER A 328 25.24 -3.22 23.14
CA SER A 328 23.84 -3.69 23.10
C SER A 328 22.82 -2.63 23.55
N ALA A 329 23.23 -1.66 24.37
CA ALA A 329 22.37 -0.59 24.88
C ALA A 329 21.88 0.36 23.77
N ASN A 330 22.66 0.54 22.69
CA ASN A 330 22.33 1.48 21.61
C ASN A 330 21.98 0.81 20.27
N ALA A 331 21.90 -0.52 20.22
CA ALA A 331 21.69 -1.27 18.97
C ALA A 331 20.37 -0.89 18.25
N LEU A 332 19.28 -0.64 19.00
CA LEU A 332 18.02 -0.21 18.39
C LEU A 332 18.10 1.22 17.86
N GLN A 333 18.79 2.12 18.57
CA GLN A 333 19.00 3.49 18.10
C GLN A 333 19.84 3.52 16.83
N ALA A 334 20.92 2.73 16.77
CA ALA A 334 21.74 2.56 15.58
C ALA A 334 20.95 1.96 14.41
N GLY A 335 20.11 0.95 14.67
CA GLY A 335 19.20 0.38 13.67
C GLY A 335 18.21 1.41 13.14
N ASN A 336 17.60 2.20 14.02
CA ASN A 336 16.68 3.27 13.64
C ASN A 336 17.37 4.37 12.81
N GLU A 337 18.61 4.73 13.16
CA GLU A 337 19.40 5.67 12.37
C GLU A 337 19.70 5.11 10.98
N ALA A 338 20.16 3.85 10.90
CA ALA A 338 20.36 3.18 9.63
C ALA A 338 19.08 3.13 8.78
N ALA A 339 17.91 2.96 9.41
CA ALA A 339 16.63 2.94 8.71
C ALA A 339 16.28 4.27 8.06
N ARG A 340 16.67 5.41 8.66
CA ARG A 340 16.42 6.75 8.09
C ARG A 340 17.21 6.98 6.79
N HIS A 341 18.34 6.28 6.64
CA HIS A 341 19.23 6.40 5.48
C HIS A 341 19.13 5.22 4.52
N ALA A 342 18.30 4.22 4.81
CA ALA A 342 18.15 3.04 3.99
C ALA A 342 17.37 3.36 2.70
N ASP A 343 17.80 2.76 1.59
CA ASP A 343 17.01 2.74 0.37
C ASP A 343 15.76 1.85 0.58
N GLU A 344 14.59 2.46 0.67
CA GLU A 344 13.34 1.72 0.80
C GLU A 344 12.75 1.38 -0.58
N LEU A 345 12.62 0.09 -0.88
CA LEU A 345 12.01 -0.41 -2.11
C LEU A 345 10.66 -1.04 -1.81
N ALA A 346 9.57 -0.41 -2.25
CA ALA A 346 8.25 -1.03 -2.29
C ALA A 346 8.18 -1.99 -3.49
N ILE A 347 8.19 -3.30 -3.21
CA ILE A 347 8.37 -4.36 -4.20
C ILE A 347 7.11 -5.22 -4.34
N SER A 348 6.98 -5.92 -5.46
CA SER A 348 5.89 -6.87 -5.62
C SER A 348 6.12 -8.14 -4.77
N PRO A 349 5.06 -8.81 -4.31
CA PRO A 349 5.16 -10.11 -3.65
C PRO A 349 5.86 -11.18 -4.51
N VAL A 350 5.70 -11.13 -5.83
CA VAL A 350 6.35 -12.10 -6.73
C VAL A 350 7.86 -11.83 -6.80
N ALA A 351 8.29 -10.57 -6.89
CA ALA A 351 9.71 -10.24 -6.86
C ALA A 351 10.35 -10.57 -5.51
N ALA A 352 9.66 -10.32 -4.40
CA ALA A 352 10.06 -10.76 -3.07
C ALA A 352 10.30 -12.28 -3.02
N ALA A 353 9.35 -13.08 -3.52
CA ALA A 353 9.48 -14.54 -3.56
C ALA A 353 10.63 -15.00 -4.47
N SER A 354 10.76 -14.42 -5.66
CA SER A 354 11.85 -14.74 -6.59
C SER A 354 13.22 -14.41 -6.00
N PHE A 355 13.35 -13.29 -5.29
CA PHE A 355 14.57 -12.90 -4.61
C PHE A 355 14.95 -13.89 -3.50
N LEU A 356 13.97 -14.26 -2.65
CA LEU A 356 14.18 -15.26 -1.59
C LEU A 356 14.59 -16.61 -2.18
N LEU A 357 13.94 -17.06 -3.25
CA LEU A 357 14.24 -18.34 -3.90
C LEU A 357 15.64 -18.35 -4.54
N ALA A 358 16.04 -17.26 -5.18
CA ALA A 358 17.37 -17.11 -5.75
C ALA A 358 18.47 -17.25 -4.69
N LYS A 359 18.30 -16.58 -3.53
CA LYS A 359 19.23 -16.70 -2.40
C LYS A 359 19.22 -18.10 -1.79
N LEU A 360 18.05 -18.69 -1.60
CA LEU A 360 17.89 -20.05 -1.06
C LEU A 360 18.62 -21.08 -1.93
N ARG A 361 18.42 -21.04 -3.25
CA ARG A 361 19.07 -21.95 -4.20
C ARG A 361 20.58 -21.74 -4.26
N ALA A 362 21.04 -20.49 -4.19
CA ALA A 362 22.46 -20.17 -4.15
C ALA A 362 23.15 -20.68 -2.88
N ALA A 363 22.44 -20.70 -1.75
CA ALA A 363 22.94 -21.27 -0.50
C ALA A 363 22.99 -22.81 -0.51
N GLY A 364 22.23 -23.46 -1.41
CA GLY A 364 22.27 -24.91 -1.67
C GLY A 364 21.54 -25.78 -0.64
N THR A 365 21.86 -25.60 0.64
CA THR A 365 21.34 -26.40 1.74
C THR A 365 19.88 -26.08 2.14
N PRO A 366 19.50 -24.81 2.41
CA PRO A 366 18.18 -24.51 2.94
C PRO A 366 17.06 -24.82 1.93
N LYS A 367 15.90 -25.26 2.44
CA LYS A 367 14.69 -25.52 1.64
C LYS A 367 13.50 -24.64 2.02
N LEU A 368 13.68 -23.75 2.99
CA LEU A 368 12.69 -22.78 3.43
C LEU A 368 13.34 -21.41 3.55
N ALA A 369 12.73 -20.39 2.94
CA ALA A 369 13.14 -19.01 3.06
C ALA A 369 11.97 -18.11 3.43
N GLY A 370 12.23 -17.01 4.14
CA GLY A 370 11.21 -16.02 4.45
C GLY A 370 11.75 -14.68 4.87
N VAL A 371 10.87 -13.86 5.42
CA VAL A 371 11.09 -12.44 5.70
C VAL A 371 11.37 -12.19 7.18
N HIS A 372 11.72 -10.95 7.52
CA HIS A 372 11.86 -10.54 8.91
C HIS A 372 10.48 -10.61 9.61
N PRO A 373 10.37 -11.18 10.84
CA PRO A 373 9.08 -11.45 11.47
C PRO A 373 8.38 -10.20 12.03
N VAL A 374 9.02 -9.03 11.97
CA VAL A 374 8.50 -7.78 12.52
C VAL A 374 8.64 -6.68 11.47
N SER A 375 7.61 -5.87 11.26
CA SER A 375 7.65 -4.72 10.34
C SER A 375 8.37 -3.49 10.93
N ASN A 376 9.49 -3.71 11.66
CA ASN A 376 10.29 -2.64 12.25
C ASN A 376 11.64 -2.53 11.50
N PRO A 377 11.85 -1.48 10.68
CA PRO A 377 13.10 -1.29 9.94
C PRO A 377 14.35 -1.28 10.80
N GLY A 378 14.32 -0.66 11.98
CA GLY A 378 15.48 -0.62 12.88
C GLY A 378 15.87 -2.00 13.41
N MET A 379 14.88 -2.83 13.75
CA MET A 379 15.10 -4.23 14.16
C MET A 379 15.60 -5.12 13.01
N ALA A 380 15.17 -4.85 11.78
CA ALA A 380 15.70 -5.51 10.59
C ALA A 380 17.16 -5.13 10.32
N LEU A 381 17.50 -3.85 10.45
CA LEU A 381 18.82 -3.33 10.11
C LEU A 381 19.91 -3.60 11.17
N MET A 382 19.51 -3.88 12.42
CA MET A 382 20.44 -4.40 13.45
C MET A 382 20.85 -5.86 13.22
N ARG A 383 20.25 -6.55 12.23
CA ARG A 383 20.62 -7.92 11.89
C ARG A 383 21.41 -7.94 10.60
N GLU A 384 22.26 -8.95 10.47
CA GLU A 384 22.83 -9.33 9.17
C GLU A 384 21.72 -9.49 8.13
N ALA A 385 22.04 -9.24 6.85
CA ALA A 385 21.02 -9.26 5.82
C ALA A 385 20.31 -10.62 5.68
N VAL A 386 21.03 -11.70 5.99
CA VAL A 386 20.54 -13.08 5.94
C VAL A 386 20.87 -13.80 7.25
N SER A 387 20.01 -14.71 7.70
CA SER A 387 20.28 -15.62 8.82
C SER A 387 19.86 -17.05 8.49
N SER A 388 20.54 -18.06 9.06
CA SER A 388 20.40 -19.47 8.65
C SER A 388 19.75 -20.41 9.68
N ASP A 389 19.62 -19.99 10.94
CA ASP A 389 19.17 -20.81 12.08
C ASP A 389 18.03 -20.14 12.86
N THR A 390 17.22 -19.33 12.17
CA THR A 390 16.24 -18.44 12.80
C THR A 390 14.80 -18.70 12.34
N PHE A 391 13.84 -18.39 13.20
CA PHE A 391 12.39 -18.45 12.92
C PHE A 391 12.00 -17.79 11.58
N ILE A 392 11.19 -18.51 10.78
CA ILE A 392 10.55 -18.03 9.55
C ILE A 392 9.05 -17.83 9.81
N LEU A 393 8.58 -16.59 9.63
CA LEU A 393 7.17 -16.22 9.85
C LEU A 393 6.26 -16.85 8.79
N GLY A 394 5.12 -17.39 9.23
CA GLY A 394 4.14 -18.05 8.36
C GLY A 394 3.39 -17.13 7.39
N ASP A 395 3.49 -15.81 7.53
CA ASP A 395 2.76 -14.84 6.72
C ASP A 395 3.27 -14.77 5.26
N PHE A 396 4.58 -14.86 5.07
CA PHE A 396 5.17 -14.85 3.73
C PHE A 396 6.47 -15.62 3.70
N PHE A 397 6.46 -16.75 2.98
CA PHE A 397 7.64 -17.59 2.82
C PHE A 397 7.66 -18.30 1.46
N VAL A 398 8.84 -18.80 1.10
CA VAL A 398 9.09 -19.64 -0.06
C VAL A 398 9.68 -20.98 0.39
N ALA A 399 9.12 -22.08 -0.09
CA ALA A 399 9.59 -23.42 0.19
C ALA A 399 9.89 -24.18 -1.11
N GLU A 400 11.08 -24.76 -1.21
CA GLU A 400 11.37 -25.77 -2.24
C GLU A 400 10.64 -27.08 -1.91
N PRO A 401 10.36 -27.95 -2.90
CA PRO A 401 9.79 -29.26 -2.64
C PRO A 401 10.57 -30.05 -1.58
N SER A 402 9.88 -30.39 -0.50
CA SER A 402 10.42 -31.16 0.63
C SER A 402 9.34 -32.09 1.21
N ASN A 403 9.74 -32.93 2.16
CA ASN A 403 8.81 -33.77 2.92
C ASN A 403 8.35 -33.10 4.23
N CYS A 404 8.85 -31.90 4.57
CA CYS A 404 8.39 -31.16 5.73
C CYS A 404 6.94 -30.72 5.54
N ARG A 405 6.12 -30.86 6.58
CA ARG A 405 4.70 -30.47 6.61
C ARG A 405 4.40 -29.80 7.94
N PHE A 406 3.35 -28.99 7.95
CA PHE A 406 2.79 -28.42 9.17
C PHE A 406 2.15 -29.55 9.99
N ASP A 407 2.42 -29.60 11.28
CA ASP A 407 1.86 -30.60 12.20
C ASP A 407 0.34 -30.40 12.36
N PRO A 408 -0.50 -31.40 12.01
CA PRO A 408 -1.96 -31.27 12.07
C PRO A 408 -2.50 -31.14 13.50
N ARG A 409 -1.69 -31.40 14.54
CA ARG A 409 -2.06 -31.13 15.94
C ARG A 409 -2.05 -29.64 16.27
N MET A 410 -1.38 -28.82 15.45
CA MET A 410 -1.22 -27.40 15.69
C MET A 410 -2.35 -26.58 15.06
N SER A 411 -2.84 -25.60 15.82
CA SER A 411 -3.81 -24.59 15.36
C SER A 411 -3.24 -23.17 15.38
N LEU A 412 -2.14 -22.97 16.10
CA LEU A 412 -1.43 -21.70 16.28
C LEU A 412 0.08 -22.01 16.32
N LYS A 413 0.93 -21.04 16.00
CA LYS A 413 2.40 -21.20 16.02
C LYS A 413 2.91 -22.34 15.12
N GLU A 414 2.14 -22.71 14.10
CA GLU A 414 2.47 -23.79 13.17
C GLU A 414 3.74 -23.50 12.35
N ASP A 415 4.05 -22.22 12.18
CA ASP A 415 5.24 -21.71 11.50
C ASP A 415 6.53 -21.94 12.29
N TYR A 416 6.47 -21.93 13.63
CA TYR A 416 7.60 -22.32 14.48
C TYR A 416 7.97 -23.78 14.29
N ASP A 417 6.97 -24.66 14.30
CA ASP A 417 7.17 -26.10 14.06
C ASP A 417 7.68 -26.37 12.65
N PHE A 418 7.09 -25.71 11.65
CA PHE A 418 7.51 -25.86 10.27
C PHE A 418 8.96 -25.39 10.04
N THR A 419 9.35 -24.28 10.70
CA THR A 419 10.74 -23.84 10.70
C THR A 419 11.66 -24.89 11.34
N CYS A 420 11.31 -25.41 12.51
CA CYS A 420 12.11 -26.44 13.20
C CYS A 420 12.24 -27.73 12.37
N SER A 421 11.16 -28.15 11.70
CA SER A 421 11.15 -29.30 10.80
C SER A 421 12.16 -29.13 9.65
N HIS A 422 12.26 -27.91 9.09
CA HIS A 422 13.26 -27.62 8.07
C HIS A 422 14.69 -27.55 8.62
N LEU A 423 14.89 -26.98 9.82
CA LEU A 423 16.19 -26.95 10.48
C LEU A 423 16.68 -28.36 10.84
N ASP A 424 15.79 -29.22 11.31
CA ASP A 424 16.08 -30.63 11.60
C ASP A 424 16.44 -31.39 10.33
N ARG A 425 15.60 -31.30 9.29
CA ARG A 425 15.74 -32.10 8.08
C ARG A 425 16.86 -31.62 7.16
N HIS A 426 17.10 -30.31 7.11
CA HIS A 426 18.00 -29.68 6.13
C HIS A 426 19.16 -28.93 6.78
N GLY A 427 19.25 -28.86 8.11
CA GLY A 427 20.33 -28.19 8.83
C GLY A 427 20.32 -26.66 8.76
N SER A 428 19.51 -26.04 7.87
CA SER A 428 19.38 -24.59 7.75
C SER A 428 18.06 -24.15 7.11
N VAL A 429 17.70 -22.90 7.38
CA VAL A 429 16.68 -22.10 6.68
C VAL A 429 17.33 -20.83 6.14
N LEU A 430 16.59 -19.96 5.45
CA LEU A 430 17.10 -18.67 5.00
C LEU A 430 16.13 -17.54 5.34
N ARG A 431 16.48 -16.70 6.31
CA ARG A 431 15.70 -15.48 6.59
C ARG A 431 16.35 -14.27 5.99
N CYS A 432 15.65 -13.55 5.11
CA CYS A 432 16.08 -12.23 4.66
C CYS A 432 15.60 -11.18 5.67
N ASN A 433 16.49 -10.71 6.54
CA ASN A 433 16.15 -9.71 7.56
C ASN A 433 15.89 -8.32 6.95
N ARG A 434 16.30 -8.08 5.70
CA ARG A 434 16.05 -6.81 4.98
C ARG A 434 14.71 -6.74 4.28
N MET A 435 13.96 -7.84 4.29
CA MET A 435 12.64 -7.88 3.68
C MET A 435 11.57 -7.87 4.77
N LEU A 436 10.69 -6.89 4.67
CA LEU A 436 9.61 -6.64 5.61
C LEU A 436 8.27 -6.88 4.91
N VAL A 437 7.30 -7.36 5.69
CA VAL A 437 5.89 -7.40 5.30
C VAL A 437 5.08 -6.59 6.29
N ARG A 438 4.12 -5.82 5.78
CA ARG A 438 3.13 -5.13 6.61
C ARG A 438 1.82 -5.92 6.57
N ALA A 439 1.57 -6.72 7.60
CA ALA A 439 0.32 -7.47 7.77
C ALA A 439 -0.58 -6.83 8.83
N VAL A 440 -1.87 -7.14 8.81
CA VAL A 440 -2.87 -6.68 9.79
C VAL A 440 -3.32 -7.84 10.69
N HIS A 441 -2.43 -8.77 11.05
CA HIS A 441 -2.84 -10.06 11.62
C HIS A 441 -3.36 -10.01 13.07
N GLU A 442 -3.16 -8.93 13.83
CA GLU A 442 -3.55 -8.89 15.26
C GLU A 442 -5.01 -8.52 15.49
N THR A 443 -5.64 -7.75 14.59
CA THR A 443 -6.99 -7.20 14.79
C THR A 443 -8.02 -7.78 13.81
N ASN A 444 -7.58 -8.68 12.95
CA ASN A 444 -8.32 -9.14 11.80
C ASN A 444 -9.17 -10.38 12.14
N ALA A 445 -10.49 -10.30 11.93
CA ALA A 445 -11.40 -11.42 12.21
C ALA A 445 -11.09 -12.67 11.36
N GLY A 446 -11.10 -13.87 11.97
CA GLY A 446 -10.81 -15.14 11.28
C GLY A 446 -9.35 -15.58 11.38
N GLY A 447 -8.99 -16.68 10.69
CA GLY A 447 -7.64 -17.25 10.73
C GLY A 447 -7.17 -17.62 12.14
N ALA A 448 -5.89 -17.34 12.46
CA ALA A 448 -5.32 -17.61 13.78
C ALA A 448 -6.06 -16.85 14.90
N VAL A 449 -6.60 -15.66 14.63
CA VAL A 449 -7.35 -14.88 15.63
C VAL A 449 -8.61 -15.63 16.09
N SER A 450 -9.30 -16.34 15.19
CA SER A 450 -10.50 -17.11 15.56
C SER A 450 -10.21 -18.37 16.38
N GLU A 451 -8.96 -18.84 16.42
CA GLU A 451 -8.56 -19.99 17.22
C GLU A 451 -8.00 -19.57 18.60
N ARG A 452 -7.72 -18.29 18.82
CA ARG A 452 -7.27 -17.77 20.12
C ARG A 452 -8.44 -17.64 21.08
N ASP A 453 -8.31 -18.21 22.27
CA ASP A 453 -9.19 -17.92 23.39
C ASP A 453 -8.61 -16.79 24.25
N SER A 454 -9.49 -16.00 24.87
CA SER A 454 -9.10 -14.86 25.71
C SER A 454 -8.29 -15.28 26.94
N ALA A 455 -8.42 -16.52 27.39
CA ALA A 455 -7.67 -17.06 28.52
C ALA A 455 -6.28 -17.58 28.11
N GLY A 456 -5.97 -17.71 26.81
CA GLY A 456 -4.69 -18.19 26.29
C GLY A 456 -4.46 -19.69 26.38
N HIS A 457 -5.49 -20.50 26.62
CA HIS A 457 -5.38 -21.97 26.70
C HIS A 457 -4.87 -22.59 25.40
N LYS A 458 -5.36 -22.13 24.25
CA LYS A 458 -4.95 -22.63 22.94
C LYS A 458 -3.50 -22.30 22.62
N GLU A 459 -3.02 -21.11 23.01
CA GLU A 459 -1.62 -20.74 22.88
C GLU A 459 -0.73 -21.66 23.73
N ARG A 460 -1.10 -21.90 25.00
CA ARG A 460 -0.38 -22.83 25.89
C ARG A 460 -0.36 -24.27 25.38
N GLU A 461 -1.47 -24.75 24.83
CA GLU A 461 -1.56 -26.09 24.21
C GLU A 461 -0.58 -26.23 23.05
N ASN A 462 -0.55 -25.27 22.13
CA ASN A 462 0.38 -25.29 21.00
C ASN A 462 1.85 -25.13 21.47
N ILE A 463 2.11 -24.35 22.51
CA ILE A 463 3.44 -24.26 23.14
C ILE A 463 3.88 -25.61 23.72
N LYS A 464 2.98 -26.33 24.39
CA LYS A 464 3.27 -27.68 24.90
C LYS A 464 3.66 -28.63 23.78
N ILE A 465 2.91 -28.62 22.66
CA ILE A 465 3.25 -29.41 21.46
C ILE A 465 4.65 -29.07 20.94
N LEU A 466 4.99 -27.77 20.85
CA LEU A 466 6.32 -27.32 20.42
C LEU A 466 7.44 -27.80 21.36
N GLN A 467 7.23 -27.71 22.67
CA GLN A 467 8.22 -28.13 23.69
C GLN A 467 8.41 -29.64 23.74
N GLU A 468 7.33 -30.41 23.57
CA GLU A 468 7.35 -31.87 23.46
C GLU A 468 8.11 -32.31 22.21
N LYS A 469 7.77 -31.72 21.05
CA LYS A 469 8.36 -32.11 19.76
C LYS A 469 9.79 -31.62 19.57
N TRP A 470 10.14 -30.47 20.16
CA TRP A 470 11.46 -29.84 20.01
C TRP A 470 12.10 -29.52 21.37
N PRO A 471 12.53 -30.53 22.15
CA PRO A 471 13.06 -30.33 23.50
C PRO A 471 14.25 -29.36 23.55
N GLY A 472 14.13 -28.34 24.40
CA GLY A 472 15.15 -27.30 24.60
C GLY A 472 15.14 -26.13 23.60
N VAL A 473 14.41 -26.25 22.48
CA VAL A 473 14.34 -25.19 21.46
C VAL A 473 13.46 -24.02 21.90
N PHE A 474 12.36 -24.30 22.61
CA PHE A 474 11.36 -23.30 23.00
C PHE A 474 11.35 -23.01 24.49
N HIS A 475 11.35 -21.73 24.84
CA HIS A 475 11.18 -21.24 26.20
C HIS A 475 10.15 -20.12 26.24
N LEU A 476 9.44 -20.00 27.37
CA LEU A 476 8.45 -18.94 27.55
C LEU A 476 9.12 -17.56 27.50
N ASN A 477 8.43 -16.59 26.91
CA ASN A 477 8.92 -15.22 26.84
C ASN A 477 8.66 -14.50 28.16
N GLY A 478 9.67 -14.42 29.02
CA GLY A 478 9.54 -13.81 30.35
C GLY A 478 9.03 -12.36 30.37
N LYS A 479 9.13 -11.62 29.25
CA LYS A 479 8.60 -10.25 29.14
C LYS A 479 7.15 -10.18 28.65
N ARG A 480 6.62 -11.26 28.07
CA ARG A 480 5.32 -11.29 27.39
C ARG A 480 4.39 -12.40 27.89
N GLY A 481 4.72 -13.00 29.03
CA GLY A 481 3.90 -14.03 29.69
C GLY A 481 4.06 -15.43 29.10
N ASP A 482 3.12 -16.30 29.47
CA ASP A 482 3.10 -17.74 29.19
C ASP A 482 2.45 -18.13 27.84
N THR A 483 1.90 -17.16 27.11
CA THR A 483 1.28 -17.36 25.78
C THR A 483 2.23 -17.09 24.62
N GLN A 484 3.47 -16.69 24.90
CA GLN A 484 4.50 -16.42 23.90
C GLN A 484 5.77 -17.22 24.19
N VAL A 485 6.45 -17.62 23.12
CA VAL A 485 7.71 -18.36 23.18
C VAL A 485 8.81 -17.64 22.45
N VAL A 486 10.04 -17.92 22.87
CA VAL A 486 11.25 -17.59 22.14
C VAL A 486 11.85 -18.90 21.62
N MET A 487 12.09 -18.93 20.30
CA MET A 487 12.74 -20.04 19.61
C MET A 487 14.26 -19.83 19.62
N SER A 488 15.02 -20.84 20.02
CA SER A 488 16.48 -20.85 19.95
C SER A 488 16.98 -22.21 19.50
N TRP A 489 17.24 -22.36 18.20
CA TRP A 489 17.65 -23.64 17.62
C TRP A 489 18.94 -24.20 18.22
N ARG A 490 19.90 -23.32 18.55
CA ARG A 490 21.19 -23.69 19.16
C ARG A 490 21.09 -24.34 20.54
N ARG A 491 19.92 -24.24 21.19
CA ARG A 491 19.67 -24.84 22.51
C ARG A 491 19.02 -26.21 22.44
N ARG A 492 18.81 -26.75 21.24
CA ARG A 492 18.26 -28.09 21.07
C ARG A 492 19.08 -29.10 21.86
N ARG A 493 18.42 -29.86 22.71
CA ARG A 493 19.05 -31.01 23.38
C ARG A 493 19.12 -32.13 22.35
N THR A 494 20.33 -32.59 22.05
CA THR A 494 20.57 -33.78 21.22
C THR A 494 20.21 -35.04 21.98
#